data_AF-A0A2I0PRR3-F1
#
_entry.id   AF-A0A2I0PRR3-F1
#
_cell.length_a   1.000
_cell.length_b   1.000
_cell.length_c   1.000
_cell.angle_alpha   90.00
_cell.angle_beta   90.00
_cell.angle_gamma   90.00
#
_symmetry.space_group_name_H-M   'P 1'
#
loop_
_entity.id
_entity.type
_entity.pdbx_description
1 polymer ?
#
loop_
_entity_poly.entity_id
_entity_poly.type
_entity_poly.pdbx_seq_one_letter_code
_entity_poly.pdbx_strand_id
1 'polypeptide(L)'
;MAIRIATQSGLWKNNATWGGNPYPVNNDTFDIPVGIEVEFDDNQSAFPNGIGASVINGLLKFKTDIITFLKLNGNITGNGTFKIGDELHPIQRPTAGVGSDARAYLNLNATATINVPTVEMDGWYPSDEYTTTSADAALNATQIILSEDMGFQQGDQLFIESSLEYSMAEANNGVYTVSNYNSGTKTITLTSPLLYARPSGSRVAFVSRTIKINRTSGTNPLLGGEQDNAKFRGVNTTLTLNTQIGIPSKRINRTIVKHCTGMSKVLLSYHYDALIEDSLALNAYPCAGMRTTRIKRCISTKNLLLYSNEPDTIIEDSIGLNAWSLGSGGYFKNCSVITPDIGTGYLHDIGKSVFKDCIIQLTDGSTGVGTYNGAQKYINCIFKANTLGYFSMCSGELFNCLFEGENDINHTTLNIRPVMSPLKSFNHNQIENNNREWHNGGRIETELVNEAYIPSKLKFICESATAPVFKDYLIMVPANREVKFPIGLIKDTADIICKLQVIEPNSDPLIDSSFVPLAESAAENSIVDQDLGIHYESTVPRQLILRVFCQGLGNVTVDTSSIDNVMAHPVNY
;
A
#
# COMPACT_ATOMS: atom_id res chain seq x y z
N MET A 1 -26.32 23.09 32.91
CA MET A 1 -25.95 23.26 31.50
C MET A 1 -26.42 24.64 31.10
N ALA A 2 -25.49 25.59 31.05
CA ALA A 2 -25.72 26.92 30.52
C ALA A 2 -25.15 27.02 29.10
N ILE A 3 -25.71 27.91 28.29
CA ILE A 3 -25.13 28.32 27.01
C ILE A 3 -24.28 29.56 27.28
N ARG A 4 -23.00 29.52 26.92
CA ARG A 4 -22.06 30.65 27.07
C ARG A 4 -21.78 31.27 25.72
N ILE A 5 -22.08 32.55 25.54
CA ILE A 5 -21.89 33.25 24.27
C ILE A 5 -20.68 34.17 24.42
N ALA A 6 -19.69 34.04 23.54
CA ALA A 6 -18.57 34.96 23.50
C ALA A 6 -19.03 36.33 22.98
N THR A 7 -18.68 37.41 23.68
CA THR A 7 -19.10 38.80 23.36
C THR A 7 -17.95 39.67 22.88
N GLN A 8 -16.70 39.22 23.08
CA GLN A 8 -15.48 39.86 22.60
C GLN A 8 -14.39 38.79 22.41
N SER A 9 -13.37 39.09 21.61
CA SER A 9 -12.20 38.23 21.47
C SER A 9 -11.38 38.20 22.76
N GLY A 10 -10.75 37.06 23.06
CA GLY A 10 -9.93 36.93 24.26
C GLY A 10 -9.66 35.48 24.69
N LEU A 11 -9.07 35.34 25.88
CA LEU A 11 -8.78 34.04 26.49
C LEU A 11 -10.07 33.35 26.94
N TRP A 12 -10.11 32.03 26.79
CA TRP A 12 -11.23 31.19 27.20
C TRP A 12 -11.53 31.35 28.70
N LYS A 13 -10.52 31.40 29.56
CA LYS A 13 -10.73 31.52 31.01
C LYS A 13 -11.05 32.94 31.49
N ASN A 14 -11.07 33.94 30.59
CA ASN A 14 -11.43 35.30 30.95
C ASN A 14 -12.96 35.50 30.87
N ASN A 15 -13.60 35.79 32.00
CA ASN A 15 -15.05 36.06 32.06
C ASN A 15 -15.48 37.22 31.15
N ALA A 16 -14.60 38.19 30.86
CA ALA A 16 -14.91 39.29 29.94
C ALA A 16 -15.15 38.79 28.51
N THR A 17 -14.45 37.74 28.06
CA THR A 17 -14.71 37.05 26.78
C THR A 17 -16.17 36.60 26.70
N TRP A 18 -16.76 36.20 27.83
CA TRP A 18 -18.13 35.67 27.96
C TRP A 18 -19.15 36.70 28.49
N GLY A 19 -18.87 37.99 28.29
CA GLY A 19 -19.80 39.07 28.66
C GLY A 19 -19.92 39.28 30.16
N GLY A 20 -18.85 38.97 30.91
CA GLY A 20 -18.82 39.01 32.38
C GLY A 20 -19.33 37.73 33.04
N ASN A 21 -19.89 36.78 32.29
CA ASN A 21 -20.31 35.48 32.82
C ASN A 21 -19.09 34.57 33.08
N PRO A 22 -19.25 33.56 33.97
CA PRO A 22 -18.27 32.47 34.05
C PRO A 22 -18.06 31.82 32.67
N TYR A 23 -16.80 31.49 32.38
CA TYR A 23 -16.42 30.73 31.18
C TYR A 23 -17.09 29.33 31.14
N PRO A 24 -17.16 28.66 29.98
CA PRO A 24 -17.81 27.36 29.86
C PRO A 24 -17.09 26.29 30.68
N VAL A 25 -17.87 25.57 31.49
CA VAL A 25 -17.42 24.46 32.35
C VAL A 25 -18.09 23.14 31.96
N ASN A 26 -17.81 22.05 32.70
CA ASN A 26 -18.37 20.73 32.43
C ASN A 26 -19.90 20.75 32.24
N ASN A 27 -20.39 20.10 31.17
CA ASN A 27 -21.77 20.11 30.69
C ASN A 27 -22.33 21.45 30.20
N ASP A 28 -21.58 22.56 30.19
CA ASP A 28 -22.03 23.77 29.49
C ASP A 28 -21.85 23.61 27.97
N THR A 29 -22.49 24.48 27.21
CA THR A 29 -22.23 24.66 25.77
C THR A 29 -21.70 26.06 25.53
N PHE A 30 -21.11 26.30 24.36
CA PHE A 30 -20.67 27.63 23.96
C PHE A 30 -21.08 28.00 22.53
N ASP A 31 -21.13 29.30 22.27
CA ASP A 31 -21.28 29.90 20.94
C ASP A 31 -20.21 30.97 20.75
N ILE A 32 -19.42 30.86 19.68
CA ILE A 32 -18.45 31.86 19.25
C ILE A 32 -19.01 32.53 17.99
N PRO A 33 -19.54 33.76 18.09
CA PRO A 33 -20.11 34.48 16.96
C PRO A 33 -19.07 34.83 15.88
N VAL A 34 -19.56 35.16 14.68
CA VAL A 34 -18.72 35.66 13.57
C VAL A 34 -17.92 36.88 14.03
N GLY A 35 -16.63 36.93 13.64
CA GLY A 35 -15.73 38.05 13.96
C GLY A 35 -15.12 37.99 15.37
N ILE A 36 -15.50 37.01 16.20
CA ILE A 36 -14.91 36.79 17.53
C ILE A 36 -13.88 35.68 17.48
N GLU A 37 -12.72 35.92 18.10
CA GLU A 37 -11.66 34.93 18.29
C GLU A 37 -11.51 34.58 19.76
N VAL A 38 -11.68 33.30 20.10
CA VAL A 38 -11.42 32.79 21.45
C VAL A 38 -10.15 31.95 21.42
N GLU A 39 -9.20 32.28 22.30
CA GLU A 39 -7.99 31.51 22.53
C GLU A 39 -8.17 30.57 23.73
N PHE A 40 -8.16 29.26 23.47
CA PHE A 40 -8.34 28.21 24.46
C PHE A 40 -7.09 28.01 25.30
N ASP A 41 -7.18 28.32 26.59
CA ASP A 41 -6.09 28.30 27.57
C ASP A 41 -6.42 27.46 28.82
N ASP A 42 -7.24 26.41 28.67
CA ASP A 42 -7.74 25.60 29.78
C ASP A 42 -7.34 24.11 29.72
N ASN A 43 -7.35 23.47 30.88
CA ASN A 43 -7.10 22.03 31.04
C ASN A 43 -8.34 21.35 31.66
N GLN A 44 -9.19 20.80 30.80
CA GLN A 44 -10.44 20.13 31.17
C GLN A 44 -10.28 18.62 31.42
N SER A 45 -9.06 18.13 31.63
CA SER A 45 -8.82 16.69 31.88
C SER A 45 -9.61 16.16 33.09
N ALA A 46 -9.86 17.00 34.09
CA ALA A 46 -10.64 16.69 35.28
C ALA A 46 -12.17 16.69 35.05
N PHE A 47 -12.66 17.12 33.88
CA PHE A 47 -14.10 17.16 33.62
C PHE A 47 -14.65 15.74 33.48
N PRO A 48 -15.72 15.36 34.21
CA PRO A 48 -16.34 14.05 34.06
C PRO A 48 -16.84 13.79 32.64
N ASN A 49 -17.56 14.75 32.04
CA ASN A 49 -18.23 14.58 30.75
C ASN A 49 -17.58 15.40 29.63
N GLY A 50 -17.21 16.65 29.91
CA GLY A 50 -16.76 17.62 28.91
C GLY A 50 -17.83 18.66 28.55
N ILE A 51 -17.52 19.47 27.54
CA ILE A 51 -18.39 20.51 26.98
C ILE A 51 -19.46 19.88 26.07
N GLY A 52 -20.71 20.30 26.19
CA GLY A 52 -21.82 19.83 25.36
C GLY A 52 -21.75 20.31 23.91
N ALA A 53 -22.81 20.04 23.14
CA ALA A 53 -22.88 20.45 21.73
C ALA A 53 -22.80 21.98 21.60
N SER A 54 -21.85 22.47 20.81
CA SER A 54 -21.46 23.88 20.78
C SER A 54 -21.28 24.39 19.35
N VAL A 55 -21.26 25.71 19.18
CA VAL A 55 -21.25 26.39 17.88
C VAL A 55 -20.02 27.28 17.74
N ILE A 56 -19.37 27.22 16.59
CA ILE A 56 -18.27 28.09 16.19
C ILE A 56 -18.62 28.73 14.84
N ASN A 57 -18.96 30.01 14.87
CA ASN A 57 -19.12 30.85 13.69
C ASN A 57 -17.93 31.82 13.52
N GLY A 58 -17.19 32.12 14.59
CA GLY A 58 -15.93 32.84 14.58
C GLY A 58 -14.71 31.90 14.54
N LEU A 59 -13.73 32.14 15.41
CA LEU A 59 -12.52 31.32 15.53
C LEU A 59 -12.35 30.80 16.95
N LEU A 60 -12.15 29.48 17.09
CA LEU A 60 -11.57 28.88 18.29
C LEU A 60 -10.14 28.47 17.96
N LYS A 61 -9.16 29.05 18.64
CA LYS A 61 -7.74 28.69 18.50
C LYS A 61 -7.15 28.23 19.83
N PHE A 62 -6.18 27.33 19.81
CA PHE A 62 -5.53 26.85 21.04
C PHE A 62 -4.28 27.64 21.34
N LYS A 63 -4.04 27.88 22.63
CA LYS A 63 -2.78 28.43 23.10
C LYS A 63 -1.64 27.41 22.86
N THR A 64 -0.51 27.88 22.35
CA THR A 64 0.57 27.02 21.81
C THR A 64 1.70 26.72 22.80
N ASP A 65 1.80 27.49 23.87
CA ASP A 65 2.91 27.48 24.84
C ASP A 65 2.58 26.82 26.18
N ILE A 66 1.32 26.45 26.42
CA ILE A 66 0.88 25.74 27.64
C ILE A 66 0.21 24.40 27.31
N ILE A 67 0.01 23.58 28.35
CA ILE A 67 -0.80 22.37 28.22
C ILE A 67 -2.28 22.76 28.18
N THR A 68 -2.95 22.39 27.09
CA THR A 68 -4.38 22.59 26.87
C THR A 68 -5.08 21.24 26.74
N PHE A 69 -6.28 21.12 27.30
CA PHE A 69 -7.06 19.89 27.23
C PHE A 69 -8.53 20.22 27.04
N LEU A 70 -9.06 20.02 25.83
CA LEU A 70 -10.48 20.21 25.52
C LEU A 70 -11.19 18.85 25.54
N LYS A 71 -12.22 18.72 26.38
CA LYS A 71 -13.05 17.50 26.43
C LYS A 71 -14.44 17.79 25.86
N LEU A 72 -14.85 17.03 24.84
CA LEU A 72 -16.12 17.22 24.13
C LEU A 72 -17.10 16.08 24.41
N ASN A 73 -18.29 16.46 24.87
CA ASN A 73 -19.44 15.60 25.09
C ASN A 73 -20.54 15.76 24.01
N GLY A 74 -20.38 16.72 23.10
CA GLY A 74 -21.28 16.93 21.97
C GLY A 74 -20.56 17.40 20.73
N ASN A 75 -21.28 17.48 19.62
CA ASN A 75 -20.72 17.95 18.35
C ASN A 75 -20.36 19.44 18.41
N ILE A 76 -19.26 19.79 17.76
CA ILE A 76 -18.96 21.18 17.38
C ILE A 76 -19.53 21.40 15.98
N THR A 77 -20.29 22.46 15.80
CA THR A 77 -20.93 22.84 14.53
C THR A 77 -20.70 24.32 14.23
N GLY A 78 -21.14 24.80 13.07
CA GLY A 78 -21.11 26.22 12.71
C GLY A 78 -20.30 26.45 11.43
N ASN A 79 -20.12 27.72 11.06
CA ASN A 79 -19.47 28.13 9.82
C ASN A 79 -18.06 28.73 10.00
N GLY A 80 -17.52 28.65 11.22
CA GLY A 80 -16.24 29.25 11.59
C GLY A 80 -15.05 28.31 11.42
N THR A 81 -13.99 28.62 12.16
CA THR A 81 -12.71 27.91 12.12
C THR A 81 -12.37 27.29 13.47
N PHE A 82 -11.95 26.02 13.45
CA PHE A 82 -11.40 25.32 14.61
C PHE A 82 -9.91 25.07 14.38
N LYS A 83 -9.06 25.61 15.26
CA LYS A 83 -7.61 25.67 15.03
C LYS A 83 -6.79 25.23 16.25
N ILE A 84 -5.83 24.33 16.04
CA ILE A 84 -4.86 23.90 17.07
C ILE A 84 -3.45 24.16 16.55
N GLY A 85 -2.89 25.33 16.86
CA GLY A 85 -1.64 25.82 16.26
C GLY A 85 -1.80 26.28 14.80
N ASP A 86 -0.74 26.84 14.23
CA ASP A 86 -0.54 27.01 12.78
C ASP A 86 0.90 26.73 12.36
N GLU A 87 1.13 26.67 11.07
CA GLU A 87 2.46 26.55 10.46
C GLU A 87 3.49 27.56 10.98
N LEU A 88 3.08 28.80 11.33
CA LEU A 88 3.98 29.81 11.89
C LEU A 88 4.17 29.67 13.40
N HIS A 89 3.14 29.20 14.10
CA HIS A 89 3.11 29.03 15.56
C HIS A 89 2.54 27.64 15.92
N PRO A 90 3.29 26.55 15.63
CA PRO A 90 2.77 25.22 15.88
C PRO A 90 2.69 24.96 17.39
N ILE A 91 1.88 23.99 17.80
CA ILE A 91 1.90 23.48 19.18
C ILE A 91 3.30 22.97 19.48
N GLN A 92 3.96 23.57 20.47
CA GLN A 92 5.36 23.28 20.76
C GLN A 92 5.52 21.91 21.42
N ARG A 93 6.68 21.27 21.20
CA ARG A 93 7.02 20.02 21.91
C ARG A 93 7.10 20.28 23.42
N PRO A 94 6.59 19.39 24.29
CA PRO A 94 6.83 19.51 25.73
C PRO A 94 8.33 19.55 26.05
N THR A 95 8.70 20.23 27.13
CA THR A 95 10.09 20.17 27.62
C THR A 95 10.40 18.75 28.09
N ALA A 96 11.64 18.28 27.84
CA ALA A 96 12.10 16.97 28.27
C ALA A 96 11.82 16.73 29.77
N GLY A 97 11.36 15.53 30.12
CA GLY A 97 11.14 15.12 31.51
C GLY A 97 9.83 15.59 32.16
N VAL A 98 8.96 16.34 31.45
CA VAL A 98 7.65 16.81 31.99
C VAL A 98 6.60 15.69 32.10
N GLY A 99 6.92 14.46 31.73
CA GLY A 99 6.04 13.29 31.86
C GLY A 99 4.85 13.28 30.89
N SER A 100 4.84 14.21 29.93
CA SER A 100 3.87 14.29 28.84
C SER A 100 4.62 14.42 27.51
N ASP A 101 4.11 13.76 26.48
CA ASP A 101 4.60 13.84 25.11
C ASP A 101 3.75 14.76 24.20
N ALA A 102 2.69 15.37 24.74
CA ALA A 102 1.84 16.32 24.03
C ALA A 102 1.54 17.58 24.87
N ARG A 103 1.20 18.68 24.19
CA ARG A 103 0.72 19.92 24.83
C ARG A 103 -0.75 20.20 24.55
N ALA A 104 -1.27 19.81 23.39
CA ALA A 104 -2.67 20.00 23.05
C ALA A 104 -3.41 18.67 23.04
N TYR A 105 -4.47 18.57 23.83
CA TYR A 105 -5.32 17.39 23.90
C TYR A 105 -6.74 17.72 23.47
N LEU A 106 -7.27 16.86 22.60
CA LEU A 106 -8.68 16.84 22.23
C LEU A 106 -9.26 15.47 22.58
N ASN A 107 -10.18 15.42 23.53
CA ASN A 107 -10.80 14.17 23.97
C ASN A 107 -12.30 14.19 23.67
N LEU A 108 -12.75 13.31 22.79
CA LEU A 108 -14.13 13.21 22.37
C LEU A 108 -14.86 12.08 23.13
N ASN A 109 -16.14 12.27 23.43
CA ASN A 109 -17.00 11.18 23.89
C ASN A 109 -17.38 10.23 22.73
N ALA A 110 -18.30 9.29 22.96
CA ALA A 110 -18.68 8.27 21.98
C ALA A 110 -19.07 8.80 20.58
N THR A 111 -19.79 9.92 20.53
CA THR A 111 -20.46 10.40 19.30
C THR A 111 -20.01 11.78 18.83
N ALA A 112 -19.29 12.55 19.66
CA ALA A 112 -18.87 13.91 19.35
C ALA A 112 -18.01 13.97 18.07
N THR A 113 -18.23 15.00 17.26
CA THR A 113 -17.52 15.28 16.01
C THR A 113 -17.30 16.77 15.86
N ILE A 114 -16.34 17.17 15.01
CA ILE A 114 -16.12 18.56 14.61
C ILE A 114 -16.66 18.75 13.19
N ASN A 115 -17.65 19.61 13.06
CA ASN A 115 -18.39 19.86 11.82
C ASN A 115 -18.40 21.37 11.52
N VAL A 116 -17.21 21.94 11.31
CA VAL A 116 -17.01 23.33 10.90
C VAL A 116 -16.16 23.35 9.64
N PRO A 117 -16.39 24.25 8.66
CA PRO A 117 -15.77 24.23 7.32
C PRO A 117 -14.24 24.18 7.32
N THR A 118 -13.60 24.80 8.33
CA THR A 118 -12.15 24.92 8.39
C THR A 118 -11.63 24.29 9.68
N VAL A 119 -10.85 23.22 9.52
CA VAL A 119 -10.12 22.57 10.61
C VAL A 119 -8.63 22.54 10.27
N GLU A 120 -7.84 23.19 11.11
CA GLU A 120 -6.38 23.25 10.97
C GLU A 120 -5.73 22.83 12.28
N MET A 121 -4.79 21.90 12.20
CA MET A 121 -4.00 21.42 13.32
C MET A 121 -2.55 21.36 12.90
N ASP A 122 -1.70 22.13 13.57
CA ASP A 122 -0.27 22.20 13.30
C ASP A 122 0.48 22.09 14.63
N GLY A 123 1.07 20.91 14.83
CA GLY A 123 1.97 20.60 15.92
C GLY A 123 3.42 20.54 15.45
N TRP A 124 4.36 20.72 16.37
CA TRP A 124 5.77 20.43 16.12
C TRP A 124 5.97 18.98 15.63
N TYR A 125 6.90 18.80 14.70
CA TYR A 125 7.30 17.52 14.12
C TYR A 125 8.84 17.47 13.97
N PRO A 126 9.45 16.27 13.95
CA PRO A 126 10.89 16.11 13.74
C PRO A 126 11.29 16.42 12.28
N SER A 127 12.58 16.67 12.02
CA SER A 127 13.08 16.82 10.64
C SER A 127 12.90 15.55 9.82
N ASP A 128 13.10 14.41 10.47
CA ASP A 128 13.05 13.08 9.89
C ASP A 128 12.07 12.23 10.70
N GLU A 129 11.21 11.48 10.01
CA GLU A 129 10.17 10.68 10.67
C GLU A 129 10.65 9.30 11.08
N TYR A 130 11.68 8.79 10.40
CA TYR A 130 12.22 7.47 10.66
C TYR A 130 13.70 7.37 10.30
N THR A 131 14.36 6.39 10.92
CA THR A 131 15.73 5.94 10.66
C THR A 131 15.76 4.42 10.79
N THR A 132 16.94 3.81 10.72
CA THR A 132 17.20 2.44 11.15
C THR A 132 18.08 2.38 12.38
N THR A 133 18.17 1.20 13.01
CA THR A 133 19.23 0.84 13.95
C THR A 133 20.55 0.62 13.19
N SER A 134 21.67 1.01 13.77
CA SER A 134 23.01 0.82 13.18
C SER A 134 23.74 -0.41 13.68
N ALA A 135 23.21 -1.07 14.71
CA ALA A 135 23.77 -2.25 15.35
C ALA A 135 22.65 -3.13 15.91
N ASP A 136 22.97 -4.41 16.11
CA ASP A 136 22.05 -5.35 16.76
C ASP A 136 21.81 -4.95 18.22
N ALA A 137 20.56 -5.05 18.67
CA ALA A 137 20.19 -4.98 20.06
C ALA A 137 19.52 -6.30 20.47
N ALA A 138 20.05 -6.95 21.50
CA ALA A 138 19.55 -8.23 21.96
C ALA A 138 18.17 -8.12 22.63
N LEU A 139 17.48 -9.25 22.75
CA LEU A 139 16.32 -9.39 23.64
C LEU A 139 16.67 -8.86 25.04
N ASN A 140 15.72 -8.16 25.68
CA ASN A 140 15.87 -7.49 26.96
C ASN A 140 16.86 -6.31 27.01
N ALA A 141 17.49 -5.93 25.89
CA ALA A 141 18.33 -4.74 25.89
C ALA A 141 17.49 -3.48 26.17
N THR A 142 18.08 -2.52 26.87
CA THR A 142 17.46 -1.21 27.16
C THR A 142 18.06 -0.10 26.33
N GLN A 143 18.98 -0.41 25.42
CA GLN A 143 19.65 0.55 24.56
C GLN A 143 19.59 0.10 23.11
N ILE A 144 19.40 1.07 22.22
CA ILE A 144 19.54 0.93 20.77
C ILE A 144 20.40 2.06 20.23
N ILE A 145 21.09 1.82 19.12
CA ILE A 145 21.91 2.82 18.43
C ILE A 145 21.27 3.08 17.07
N LEU A 146 21.00 4.34 16.76
CA LEU A 146 20.40 4.76 15.50
C LEU A 146 21.47 5.06 14.44
N SER A 147 21.11 4.84 13.18
CA SER A 147 21.93 5.24 12.03
C SER A 147 22.04 6.77 11.90
N GLU A 148 20.99 7.50 12.25
CA GLU A 148 20.89 8.96 12.13
C GLU A 148 20.51 9.62 13.46
N ASP A 149 20.86 10.91 13.61
CA ASP A 149 20.38 11.70 14.75
C ASP A 149 18.94 12.15 14.47
N MET A 150 18.03 11.76 15.36
CA MET A 150 16.59 12.00 15.22
C MET A 150 16.10 13.08 16.19
N GLY A 151 16.95 13.62 17.06
CA GLY A 151 16.54 14.63 18.03
C GLY A 151 15.49 14.14 19.05
N PHE A 152 15.57 12.87 19.46
CA PHE A 152 14.77 12.34 20.57
C PHE A 152 15.12 13.04 21.89
N GLN A 153 14.18 13.04 22.82
CA GLN A 153 14.35 13.53 24.19
C GLN A 153 13.62 12.60 25.17
N GLN A 154 13.94 12.75 26.46
CA GLN A 154 13.25 12.00 27.51
C GLN A 154 11.73 12.24 27.45
N GLY A 155 10.97 11.15 27.42
CA GLY A 155 9.51 11.14 27.42
C GLY A 155 8.87 10.94 26.05
N ASP A 156 9.62 11.04 24.95
CA ASP A 156 9.05 10.69 23.65
C ASP A 156 8.78 9.21 23.53
N GLN A 157 7.83 8.89 22.67
CA GLN A 157 7.53 7.56 22.21
C GLN A 157 8.08 7.35 20.80
N LEU A 158 8.64 6.16 20.58
CA LEU A 158 9.10 5.69 19.29
C LEU A 158 8.57 4.29 19.00
N PHE A 159 8.47 3.98 17.72
CA PHE A 159 8.24 2.64 17.22
C PHE A 159 9.58 2.02 16.82
N ILE A 160 9.80 0.74 17.16
CA ILE A 160 10.96 -0.04 16.74
C ILE A 160 10.45 -1.34 16.12
N GLU A 161 10.69 -1.51 14.81
CA GLU A 161 10.42 -2.75 14.07
C GLU A 161 11.12 -3.93 14.74
N SER A 162 10.38 -5.00 15.07
CA SER A 162 10.95 -6.22 15.65
C SER A 162 11.51 -7.17 14.60
N SER A 163 12.44 -8.04 15.01
CA SER A 163 12.90 -9.16 14.17
C SER A 163 11.84 -10.24 13.94
N LEU A 164 10.78 -10.27 14.76
CA LEU A 164 9.69 -11.21 14.56
C LEU A 164 8.75 -10.71 13.48
N GLU A 165 8.58 -11.58 12.50
CA GLU A 165 7.87 -11.40 11.24
C GLU A 165 6.33 -11.41 11.41
N TYR A 166 5.80 -11.59 12.63
CA TYR A 166 4.36 -11.74 12.86
C TYR A 166 3.77 -10.67 13.80
N SER A 167 2.80 -9.93 13.25
CA SER A 167 1.76 -9.15 13.94
C SER A 167 2.11 -8.49 15.27
N MET A 168 3.21 -7.75 15.41
CA MET A 168 3.52 -6.98 16.64
C MET A 168 3.05 -7.69 17.93
N ALA A 169 3.40 -8.98 18.10
CA ALA A 169 2.93 -9.79 19.25
C ALA A 169 3.44 -9.24 20.60
N GLU A 170 4.34 -8.27 20.54
CA GLU A 170 4.71 -7.42 21.65
C GLU A 170 3.48 -6.73 22.25
N ALA A 171 3.30 -6.85 23.57
CA ALA A 171 2.17 -6.24 24.27
C ALA A 171 2.11 -4.70 24.10
N ASN A 172 3.24 -4.06 23.80
CA ASN A 172 3.36 -2.63 23.53
C ASN A 172 3.35 -2.29 22.03
N ASN A 173 3.10 -3.25 21.14
CA ASN A 173 3.06 -3.05 19.69
C ASN A 173 4.33 -2.40 19.12
N GLY A 174 5.51 -2.74 19.64
CA GLY A 174 6.77 -2.13 19.21
C GLY A 174 6.96 -0.68 19.66
N VAL A 175 6.07 -0.13 20.50
CA VAL A 175 6.16 1.25 20.98
C VAL A 175 6.88 1.31 22.32
N TYR A 176 7.97 2.08 22.37
CA TYR A 176 8.79 2.27 23.56
C TYR A 176 8.87 3.75 23.92
N THR A 177 9.16 4.05 25.19
CA THR A 177 9.39 5.41 25.67
C THR A 177 10.88 5.66 25.89
N VAL A 178 11.36 6.81 25.46
CA VAL A 178 12.74 7.26 25.65
C VAL A 178 12.95 7.68 27.10
N SER A 179 13.88 7.04 27.80
CA SER A 179 14.34 7.48 29.12
C SER A 179 15.49 8.49 29.01
N ASN A 180 16.38 8.32 28.03
CA ASN A 180 17.46 9.25 27.72
C ASN A 180 17.89 9.14 26.26
N TYR A 181 18.42 10.22 25.68
CA TYR A 181 19.01 10.23 24.33
C TYR A 181 20.35 10.94 24.32
N ASN A 182 21.36 10.30 23.72
CA ASN A 182 22.65 10.91 23.43
C ASN A 182 22.76 11.13 21.92
N SER A 183 22.64 12.38 21.47
CA SER A 183 22.75 12.72 20.04
C SER A 183 24.15 12.48 19.46
N GLY A 184 25.22 12.64 20.28
CA GLY A 184 26.60 12.41 19.86
C GLY A 184 26.90 10.95 19.51
N THR A 185 26.28 10.00 20.23
CA THR A 185 26.41 8.56 19.96
C THR A 185 25.18 7.94 19.32
N LYS A 186 24.13 8.75 19.06
CA LYS A 186 22.82 8.34 18.55
C LYS A 186 22.18 7.21 19.37
N THR A 187 22.49 7.15 20.66
CA THR A 187 22.04 6.06 21.54
C THR A 187 20.78 6.46 22.27
N ILE A 188 19.71 5.68 22.08
CA ILE A 188 18.49 5.78 22.89
C ILE A 188 18.62 4.82 24.06
N THR A 189 18.29 5.29 25.26
CA THR A 189 17.94 4.42 26.40
C THR A 189 16.41 4.37 26.54
N LEU A 190 15.86 3.18 26.70
CA LEU A 190 14.43 2.92 26.81
C LEU A 190 14.00 2.88 28.28
N THR A 191 12.74 3.19 28.57
CA THR A 191 12.14 3.03 29.92
C THR A 191 11.84 1.57 30.26
N SER A 192 11.69 0.72 29.26
CA SER A 192 11.44 -0.72 29.39
C SER A 192 12.36 -1.50 28.46
N PRO A 193 12.78 -2.72 28.85
CA PRO A 193 13.61 -3.57 28.00
C PRO A 193 12.85 -3.98 26.72
N LEU A 194 13.60 -4.23 25.64
CA LEU A 194 13.07 -4.77 24.40
C LEU A 194 12.44 -6.15 24.62
N LEU A 195 11.23 -6.36 24.09
CA LEU A 195 10.53 -7.65 24.20
C LEU A 195 11.02 -8.68 23.16
N TYR A 196 11.72 -8.23 22.11
CA TYR A 196 12.42 -9.07 21.13
C TYR A 196 13.73 -8.42 20.69
N ALA A 197 14.63 -9.22 20.13
CA ALA A 197 15.85 -8.68 19.51
C ALA A 197 15.53 -7.78 18.32
N ARG A 198 16.47 -6.88 18.00
CA ARG A 198 16.40 -5.90 16.93
C ARG A 198 17.69 -5.98 16.12
N PRO A 199 17.71 -6.60 14.94
CA PRO A 199 18.90 -6.59 14.10
C PRO A 199 19.25 -5.18 13.65
N SER A 200 20.50 -4.96 13.27
CA SER A 200 20.91 -3.77 12.52
C SER A 200 20.03 -3.61 11.27
N GLY A 201 19.66 -2.38 10.95
CA GLY A 201 18.71 -2.08 9.87
C GLY A 201 17.24 -2.09 10.29
N SER A 202 16.90 -2.51 11.53
CA SER A 202 15.52 -2.43 12.04
C SER A 202 15.04 -0.98 12.03
N ARG A 203 13.84 -0.74 11.50
CA ARG A 203 13.31 0.63 11.38
C ARG A 203 12.89 1.20 12.74
N VAL A 204 13.12 2.49 12.90
CA VAL A 204 12.76 3.29 14.08
C VAL A 204 12.00 4.52 13.61
N ALA A 205 10.82 4.79 14.18
CA ALA A 205 9.99 5.93 13.77
C ALA A 205 9.44 6.72 14.95
N PHE A 206 9.21 8.02 14.77
CA PHE A 206 8.57 8.86 15.79
C PHE A 206 7.09 8.51 15.99
N VAL A 207 6.68 8.33 17.24
CA VAL A 207 5.28 8.08 17.61
C VAL A 207 4.67 9.32 18.27
N SER A 208 5.43 9.97 19.15
CA SER A 208 4.96 11.15 19.87
C SER A 208 4.72 12.32 18.94
N ARG A 209 3.59 12.99 19.19
CA ARG A 209 3.17 14.21 18.50
C ARG A 209 2.60 15.19 19.52
N THR A 210 2.72 16.48 19.24
CA THR A 210 2.37 17.52 20.20
C THR A 210 0.86 17.75 20.36
N ILE A 211 0.08 17.27 19.38
CA ILE A 211 -1.38 17.24 19.40
C ILE A 211 -1.84 15.79 19.58
N LYS A 212 -2.63 15.52 20.61
CA LYS A 212 -3.23 14.20 20.87
C LYS A 212 -4.75 14.26 20.76
N ILE A 213 -5.29 13.38 19.92
CA ILE A 213 -6.73 13.25 19.69
C ILE A 213 -7.17 11.85 20.11
N ASN A 214 -8.08 11.81 21.07
CA ASN A 214 -8.59 10.57 21.62
C ASN A 214 -10.11 10.56 21.64
N ARG A 215 -10.66 9.35 21.68
CA ARG A 215 -12.07 9.13 21.99
C ARG A 215 -12.20 8.11 23.09
N THR A 216 -13.08 8.39 24.04
CA THR A 216 -13.29 7.52 25.19
C THR A 216 -13.96 6.19 24.81
N SER A 217 -14.78 6.17 23.77
CA SER A 217 -15.52 5.00 23.24
C SER A 217 -16.07 5.29 21.85
N GLY A 218 -16.67 4.32 21.14
CA GLY A 218 -17.29 4.56 19.84
C GLY A 218 -16.31 4.65 18.65
N THR A 219 -16.84 4.83 17.45
CA THR A 219 -16.08 4.73 16.18
C THR A 219 -16.27 5.92 15.24
N ASN A 220 -16.96 6.98 15.67
CA ASN A 220 -17.17 8.15 14.82
C ASN A 220 -15.82 8.79 14.44
N PRO A 221 -15.68 9.31 13.22
CA PRO A 221 -14.49 10.08 12.83
C PRO A 221 -14.34 11.33 13.70
N LEU A 222 -13.18 11.98 13.66
CA LEU A 222 -13.05 13.33 14.22
C LEU A 222 -13.94 14.32 13.47
N LEU A 223 -13.84 14.32 12.13
CA LEU A 223 -14.66 15.14 11.24
C LEU A 223 -15.90 14.37 10.78
N GLY A 224 -17.09 14.83 11.18
CA GLY A 224 -18.37 14.17 10.86
C GLY A 224 -19.08 14.74 9.63
N GLY A 225 -18.63 15.88 9.12
CA GLY A 225 -19.17 16.56 7.94
C GLY A 225 -18.20 16.62 6.76
N GLU A 226 -18.68 17.06 5.61
CA GLU A 226 -17.84 17.37 4.45
C GLU A 226 -16.91 18.54 4.82
N GLN A 227 -15.60 18.31 4.77
CA GLN A 227 -14.59 19.33 5.02
C GLN A 227 -13.68 19.42 3.81
N ASP A 228 -13.59 20.59 3.20
CA ASP A 228 -12.61 20.85 2.16
C ASP A 228 -11.33 21.43 2.78
N ASN A 229 -10.18 20.97 2.32
CA ASN A 229 -8.86 21.45 2.74
C ASN A 229 -8.54 21.32 4.25
N ALA A 230 -9.07 20.32 4.96
CA ALA A 230 -8.66 20.07 6.34
C ALA A 230 -7.16 19.77 6.43
N LYS A 231 -6.47 20.33 7.44
CA LYS A 231 -5.02 20.17 7.61
C LYS A 231 -4.69 19.57 8.97
N PHE A 232 -3.90 18.51 8.95
CA PHE A 232 -3.38 17.85 10.12
C PHE A 232 -1.87 17.69 9.99
N ARG A 233 -1.11 18.35 10.85
CA ARG A 233 0.34 18.21 10.98
C ARG A 233 0.71 17.98 12.44
N GLY A 234 1.56 16.99 12.71
CA GLY A 234 2.00 16.73 14.09
C GLY A 234 0.85 16.25 14.99
N VAL A 235 -0.03 15.38 14.48
CA VAL A 235 -1.19 14.85 15.22
C VAL A 235 -1.02 13.37 15.51
N ASN A 236 -1.17 12.96 16.77
CA ASN A 236 -1.30 11.57 17.18
C ASN A 236 -2.78 11.28 17.49
N THR A 237 -3.34 10.25 16.86
CA THR A 237 -4.77 9.94 16.96
C THR A 237 -5.04 8.44 17.13
N THR A 238 -6.04 8.14 17.95
CA THR A 238 -6.66 6.80 18.06
C THR A 238 -7.94 6.68 17.20
N LEU A 239 -8.31 7.75 16.52
CA LEU A 239 -9.48 7.88 15.67
C LEU A 239 -9.11 7.98 14.21
N THR A 240 -10.07 7.67 13.35
CA THR A 240 -10.03 8.17 11.97
C THR A 240 -10.29 9.66 11.96
N LEU A 241 -9.38 10.43 11.35
CA LEU A 241 -9.47 11.89 11.29
C LEU A 241 -10.70 12.30 10.48
N ASN A 242 -10.97 11.59 9.38
CA ASN A 242 -12.13 11.87 8.56
C ASN A 242 -12.63 10.61 7.83
N THR A 243 -13.92 10.31 7.93
CA THR A 243 -14.57 9.24 7.16
C THR A 243 -15.76 9.81 6.38
N GLN A 244 -15.81 9.56 5.07
CA GLN A 244 -17.04 9.73 4.29
C GLN A 244 -17.67 8.36 4.01
N ILE A 245 -18.49 7.86 4.95
CA ILE A 245 -19.24 6.61 4.71
C ILE A 245 -20.61 6.97 4.14
N GLY A 246 -20.87 6.55 2.89
CA GLY A 246 -22.24 6.44 2.36
C GLY A 246 -22.74 7.54 1.41
N ILE A 247 -21.90 8.43 0.87
CA ILE A 247 -22.36 9.47 -0.08
C ILE A 247 -21.53 9.41 -1.38
N PRO A 248 -22.04 8.82 -2.47
CA PRO A 248 -21.32 8.68 -3.74
C PRO A 248 -21.03 9.99 -4.52
N SER A 249 -21.51 11.15 -4.07
CA SER A 249 -21.82 12.27 -4.99
C SER A 249 -21.24 13.66 -4.69
N LYS A 250 -20.39 13.88 -3.68
CA LYS A 250 -19.63 15.15 -3.55
C LYS A 250 -18.16 14.92 -3.21
N ARG A 251 -17.29 15.31 -4.15
CA ARG A 251 -15.98 14.71 -4.39
C ARG A 251 -14.86 15.74 -4.56
N ILE A 252 -14.58 16.56 -3.54
CA ILE A 252 -13.29 17.25 -3.43
C ILE A 252 -13.00 17.41 -1.93
N ASN A 253 -12.04 16.65 -1.40
CA ASN A 253 -11.52 16.84 -0.06
C ASN A 253 -10.00 16.82 -0.12
N ARG A 254 -9.38 17.97 -0.39
CA ARG A 254 -7.92 18.17 -0.41
C ARG A 254 -7.32 18.13 0.99
N THR A 255 -7.65 17.09 1.75
CA THR A 255 -7.19 16.91 3.13
C THR A 255 -5.69 16.63 3.09
N ILE A 256 -4.95 17.38 3.92
CA ILE A 256 -3.51 17.24 4.07
C ILE A 256 -3.24 16.62 5.45
N VAL A 257 -2.56 15.47 5.46
CA VAL A 257 -2.08 14.78 6.65
C VAL A 257 -0.58 14.65 6.53
N LYS A 258 0.18 15.34 7.38
CA LYS A 258 1.64 15.25 7.42
C LYS A 258 2.15 14.98 8.82
N HIS A 259 3.25 14.25 8.99
CA HIS A 259 3.86 14.10 10.32
C HIS A 259 2.87 13.59 11.38
N CYS A 260 1.93 12.73 10.98
CA CYS A 260 0.86 12.25 11.84
C CYS A 260 1.08 10.80 12.26
N THR A 261 0.56 10.43 13.43
CA THR A 261 0.60 9.06 13.94
C THR A 261 -0.82 8.54 14.18
N GLY A 262 -1.18 7.43 13.56
CA GLY A 262 -2.43 6.71 13.79
C GLY A 262 -2.18 5.44 14.57
N MET A 263 -2.83 5.23 15.72
CA MET A 263 -2.46 4.16 16.68
C MET A 263 -3.33 2.89 16.63
N SER A 264 -4.49 2.93 15.97
CA SER A 264 -5.44 1.79 15.99
C SER A 264 -6.52 1.82 14.90
N LYS A 265 -6.67 2.95 14.23
CA LYS A 265 -7.66 3.19 13.19
C LYS A 265 -7.00 3.84 11.99
N VAL A 266 -7.69 3.74 10.85
CA VAL A 266 -7.28 4.39 9.60
C VAL A 266 -7.07 5.89 9.82
N LEU A 267 -5.99 6.53 9.34
CA LEU A 267 -5.88 8.00 9.47
C LEU A 267 -6.95 8.71 8.63
N LEU A 268 -7.07 8.37 7.33
CA LEU A 268 -8.11 8.91 6.43
C LEU A 268 -8.91 7.82 5.72
N SER A 269 -10.23 7.95 5.66
CA SER A 269 -11.09 6.98 4.97
C SER A 269 -12.03 7.65 3.98
N TYR A 270 -12.09 7.13 2.75
CA TYR A 270 -12.95 7.55 1.65
C TYR A 270 -12.71 9.00 1.19
N HIS A 271 -11.46 9.35 0.82
CA HIS A 271 -11.10 10.69 0.32
C HIS A 271 -10.68 10.71 -1.15
N TYR A 272 -10.71 11.92 -1.73
CA TYR A 272 -10.29 12.27 -3.08
C TYR A 272 -9.22 13.35 -3.00
N ASP A 273 -8.18 13.29 -3.83
CA ASP A 273 -7.14 14.33 -3.91
C ASP A 273 -6.45 14.65 -2.56
N ALA A 274 -6.42 13.67 -1.64
CA ALA A 274 -5.75 13.84 -0.36
C ALA A 274 -4.23 13.67 -0.50
N LEU A 275 -3.49 14.30 0.41
CA LEU A 275 -2.06 14.09 0.59
C LEU A 275 -1.80 13.52 1.98
N ILE A 276 -1.20 12.33 2.03
CA ILE A 276 -0.64 11.77 3.26
C ILE A 276 0.87 11.69 3.08
N GLU A 277 1.61 12.34 3.95
CA GLU A 277 3.06 12.44 3.83
C GLU A 277 3.70 12.24 5.20
N ASP A 278 4.88 11.61 5.26
CA ASP A 278 5.70 11.58 6.48
C ASP A 278 4.92 11.09 7.70
N SER A 279 4.08 10.06 7.54
CA SER A 279 3.12 9.65 8.56
C SER A 279 3.29 8.18 8.94
N LEU A 280 2.97 7.89 10.20
CA LEU A 280 3.08 6.57 10.80
C LEU A 280 1.69 6.01 11.12
N ALA A 281 1.42 4.78 10.69
CA ALA A 281 0.19 4.05 11.00
C ALA A 281 0.51 2.77 11.80
N LEU A 282 0.47 2.88 13.12
CA LEU A 282 0.66 1.78 14.07
C LEU A 282 -0.62 0.99 14.26
N ASN A 283 -0.60 -0.32 13.99
CA ASN A 283 -1.79 -1.19 14.04
C ASN A 283 -2.99 -0.60 13.27
N ALA A 284 -2.69 0.20 12.25
CA ALA A 284 -3.61 1.06 11.54
C ALA A 284 -3.22 1.08 10.06
N TYR A 285 -4.16 1.53 9.24
CA TYR A 285 -3.91 1.84 7.85
C TYR A 285 -3.64 3.34 7.72
N PRO A 286 -2.71 3.79 6.87
CA PRO A 286 -2.58 5.22 6.61
C PRO A 286 -3.87 5.76 5.98
N CYS A 287 -4.55 4.99 5.14
CA CYS A 287 -5.88 5.35 4.66
C CYS A 287 -6.75 4.14 4.30
N ALA A 288 -7.99 4.34 3.84
CA ALA A 288 -8.94 3.33 3.35
C ALA A 288 -9.89 3.94 2.29
N GLY A 289 -10.24 3.23 1.20
CA GLY A 289 -11.21 3.73 0.20
C GLY A 289 -10.79 4.98 -0.61
N MET A 290 -9.51 5.20 -0.85
CA MET A 290 -9.01 6.46 -1.44
C MET A 290 -9.10 6.50 -2.97
N ARG A 291 -9.13 7.72 -3.52
CA ARG A 291 -9.07 8.01 -4.97
C ARG A 291 -8.15 9.21 -5.22
N THR A 292 -7.41 9.20 -6.32
CA THR A 292 -6.51 10.30 -6.75
C THR A 292 -5.59 10.82 -5.62
N THR A 293 -5.27 9.96 -4.66
CA THR A 293 -4.59 10.33 -3.42
C THR A 293 -3.10 10.07 -3.57
N ARG A 294 -2.28 10.93 -2.96
CA ARG A 294 -0.83 10.71 -2.88
C ARG A 294 -0.44 10.33 -1.45
N ILE A 295 0.26 9.21 -1.32
CA ILE A 295 0.83 8.73 -0.06
C ILE A 295 2.34 8.68 -0.23
N LYS A 296 3.08 9.35 0.65
CA LYS A 296 4.52 9.52 0.51
C LYS A 296 5.25 9.33 1.83
N ARG A 297 6.39 8.62 1.82
CA ARG A 297 7.28 8.48 3.00
C ARG A 297 6.52 8.06 4.27
N CYS A 298 5.54 7.17 4.10
CA CYS A 298 4.72 6.69 5.20
C CYS A 298 5.18 5.30 5.65
N ILE A 299 5.02 5.02 6.94
CA ILE A 299 5.25 3.69 7.52
C ILE A 299 3.93 3.15 8.06
N SER A 300 3.61 1.89 7.77
CA SER A 300 2.52 1.17 8.45
C SER A 300 3.00 -0.15 9.03
N THR A 301 2.51 -0.51 10.22
CA THR A 301 2.88 -1.76 10.91
C THR A 301 1.86 -2.90 10.75
N LYS A 302 0.76 -2.63 10.05
CA LYS A 302 -0.29 -3.61 9.80
C LYS A 302 -0.51 -3.87 8.32
N ASN A 303 -0.39 -2.86 7.48
CA ASN A 303 -0.59 -2.94 6.02
C ASN A 303 -0.18 -1.60 5.41
N LEU A 304 0.72 -1.58 4.42
CA LEU A 304 1.06 -0.33 3.72
C LEU A 304 -0.19 0.36 3.18
N LEU A 305 -1.09 -0.43 2.59
CA LEU A 305 -2.29 0.05 1.89
C LEU A 305 -3.24 -1.12 1.59
N LEU A 306 -4.51 -1.04 1.17
CA LEU A 306 -5.63 -0.07 1.15
C LEU A 306 -6.53 -0.47 -0.03
N TYR A 307 -7.83 -0.64 0.16
CA TYR A 307 -8.80 -0.71 -0.94
C TYR A 307 -8.84 0.62 -1.72
N SER A 308 -7.92 0.85 -2.66
CA SER A 308 -8.04 1.90 -3.66
C SER A 308 -8.76 1.26 -4.84
N ASN A 309 -10.07 1.40 -4.94
CA ASN A 309 -10.78 0.79 -6.08
C ASN A 309 -10.46 1.47 -7.42
N GLU A 310 -9.51 2.42 -7.46
CA GLU A 310 -9.22 3.29 -8.60
C GLU A 310 -7.71 3.39 -8.89
N PRO A 311 -7.30 3.38 -10.15
CA PRO A 311 -5.89 3.32 -10.57
C PRO A 311 -5.05 4.58 -10.28
N ASP A 312 -5.68 5.69 -9.87
CA ASP A 312 -5.04 7.01 -9.80
C ASP A 312 -4.34 7.31 -8.46
N THR A 313 -4.38 6.39 -7.50
CA THR A 313 -3.68 6.56 -6.21
C THR A 313 -2.19 6.28 -6.38
N ILE A 314 -1.34 7.23 -5.96
CA ILE A 314 0.13 7.13 -6.04
C ILE A 314 0.70 6.94 -4.64
N ILE A 315 1.55 5.94 -4.50
CA ILE A 315 2.21 5.59 -3.24
C ILE A 315 3.70 5.56 -3.52
N GLU A 316 4.46 6.40 -2.82
CA GLU A 316 5.88 6.53 -3.08
C GLU A 316 6.70 6.51 -1.79
N ASP A 317 7.90 5.93 -1.87
CA ASP A 317 8.91 5.95 -0.82
C ASP A 317 8.37 5.45 0.54
N SER A 318 7.40 4.52 0.53
CA SER A 318 6.62 4.12 1.70
C SER A 318 6.87 2.66 2.09
N ILE A 319 6.74 2.35 3.37
CA ILE A 319 7.09 1.05 3.95
C ILE A 319 5.88 0.40 4.66
N GLY A 320 5.50 -0.79 4.21
CA GLY A 320 4.48 -1.60 4.85
C GLY A 320 5.08 -2.80 5.52
N LEU A 321 4.94 -2.86 6.82
CA LEU A 321 5.33 -4.01 7.62
C LEU A 321 4.11 -4.87 7.90
N ASN A 322 4.32 -6.19 7.92
CA ASN A 322 3.29 -7.19 8.18
C ASN A 322 2.07 -6.97 7.26
N ALA A 323 2.28 -6.75 5.97
CA ALA A 323 1.19 -6.54 5.01
C ALA A 323 0.43 -7.86 4.74
N TRP A 324 -0.84 -7.89 5.14
CA TRP A 324 -1.82 -8.95 4.83
C TRP A 324 -2.46 -8.77 3.46
N SER A 325 -2.50 -7.54 2.95
CA SER A 325 -3.06 -7.21 1.64
C SER A 325 -2.35 -5.99 1.10
N LEU A 326 -1.93 -6.03 -0.17
CA LEU A 326 -1.72 -4.81 -0.96
C LEU A 326 -2.99 -4.64 -1.76
N GLY A 327 -3.80 -3.65 -1.41
CA GLY A 327 -5.16 -3.55 -1.96
C GLY A 327 -5.21 -3.27 -3.46
N SER A 328 -6.43 -3.13 -3.96
CA SER A 328 -6.70 -2.91 -5.37
C SER A 328 -6.08 -1.61 -5.87
N GLY A 329 -5.70 -1.56 -7.16
CA GLY A 329 -5.57 -0.34 -7.98
C GLY A 329 -4.72 0.80 -7.40
N GLY A 330 -3.46 0.88 -7.84
CA GLY A 330 -2.61 2.03 -7.56
C GLY A 330 -1.22 1.93 -8.21
N TYR A 331 -0.47 3.03 -8.14
CA TYR A 331 0.91 3.12 -8.59
C TYR A 331 1.85 3.22 -7.40
N PHE A 332 2.59 2.14 -7.14
CA PHE A 332 3.57 2.03 -6.07
C PHE A 332 4.98 2.30 -6.63
N LYS A 333 5.74 3.17 -5.99
CA LYS A 333 7.09 3.56 -6.42
C LYS A 333 8.05 3.57 -5.25
N ASN A 334 9.20 2.91 -5.36
CA ASN A 334 10.22 2.87 -4.29
C ASN A 334 9.66 2.40 -2.94
N CYS A 335 8.65 1.54 -2.97
CA CYS A 335 8.02 1.03 -1.74
C CYS A 335 8.71 -0.24 -1.25
N SER A 336 8.70 -0.46 0.06
CA SER A 336 9.07 -1.74 0.67
C SER A 336 7.83 -2.37 1.29
N VAL A 337 7.46 -3.56 0.84
CA VAL A 337 6.35 -4.33 1.39
C VAL A 337 6.91 -5.59 2.00
N ILE A 338 6.66 -5.79 3.29
CA ILE A 338 7.08 -6.95 4.05
C ILE A 338 5.83 -7.63 4.55
N THR A 339 5.58 -8.87 4.11
CA THR A 339 4.42 -9.67 4.56
C THR A 339 4.77 -10.49 5.81
N PRO A 340 3.79 -11.01 6.57
CA PRO A 340 4.06 -11.83 7.73
C PRO A 340 4.23 -13.33 7.45
N ASP A 341 4.94 -14.01 8.36
CA ASP A 341 5.48 -15.38 8.26
C ASP A 341 4.43 -16.49 8.20
N ILE A 342 3.25 -16.28 8.79
CA ILE A 342 2.32 -17.37 9.08
C ILE A 342 0.88 -16.95 8.77
N GLY A 343 0.33 -17.54 7.71
CA GLY A 343 -1.04 -17.30 7.27
C GLY A 343 -1.09 -17.01 5.78
N THR A 344 -2.31 -17.03 5.24
CA THR A 344 -2.61 -16.68 3.85
C THR A 344 -2.36 -15.19 3.58
N GLY A 345 -1.11 -14.76 3.65
CA GLY A 345 -0.63 -13.44 3.26
C GLY A 345 -0.74 -13.30 1.75
N TYR A 346 -1.96 -13.29 1.23
CA TYR A 346 -2.20 -13.01 -0.16
C TYR A 346 -2.05 -11.51 -0.34
N LEU A 347 -1.19 -11.11 -1.28
CA LEU A 347 -1.26 -9.78 -1.85
C LEU A 347 -2.53 -9.64 -2.71
N HIS A 348 -3.68 -9.53 -2.02
CA HIS A 348 -5.01 -9.41 -2.59
C HIS A 348 -5.17 -8.10 -3.35
N ASP A 349 -4.77 -8.13 -4.61
CA ASP A 349 -5.10 -7.07 -5.55
C ASP A 349 -6.35 -7.46 -6.34
N ILE A 350 -7.36 -6.61 -6.27
CA ILE A 350 -8.64 -6.73 -6.98
C ILE A 350 -8.66 -5.75 -8.18
N GLY A 351 -7.51 -5.22 -8.59
CA GLY A 351 -7.39 -4.20 -9.63
C GLY A 351 -6.09 -4.27 -10.44
N LYS A 352 -5.84 -3.20 -11.20
CA LYS A 352 -4.63 -3.03 -12.02
C LYS A 352 -3.61 -2.20 -11.25
N SER A 353 -2.78 -2.85 -10.42
CA SER A 353 -1.69 -2.14 -9.74
C SER A 353 -0.38 -2.22 -10.52
N VAL A 354 0.42 -1.17 -10.38
CA VAL A 354 1.79 -1.10 -10.90
C VAL A 354 2.74 -0.90 -9.73
N PHE A 355 3.70 -1.80 -9.59
CA PHE A 355 4.81 -1.71 -8.66
C PHE A 355 6.06 -1.37 -9.44
N LYS A 356 6.74 -0.30 -9.05
CA LYS A 356 7.97 0.16 -9.70
C LYS A 356 9.06 0.40 -8.68
N ASP A 357 10.23 -0.19 -8.91
CA ASP A 357 11.41 -0.03 -8.06
C ASP A 357 11.11 -0.44 -6.59
N CYS A 358 10.20 -1.40 -6.39
CA CYS A 358 9.74 -1.85 -5.08
C CYS A 358 10.49 -3.09 -4.57
N ILE A 359 10.60 -3.21 -3.24
CA ILE A 359 11.03 -4.43 -2.57
C ILE A 359 9.80 -5.15 -2.02
N ILE A 360 9.63 -6.41 -2.39
CA ILE A 360 8.55 -7.28 -1.92
C ILE A 360 9.22 -8.42 -1.18
N GLN A 361 9.21 -8.33 0.15
CA GLN A 361 9.75 -9.34 1.02
C GLN A 361 8.60 -10.19 1.54
N LEU A 362 8.68 -11.47 1.23
CA LEU A 362 7.88 -12.48 1.87
C LEU A 362 8.69 -13.07 3.02
N THR A 363 8.03 -13.90 3.82
CA THR A 363 8.56 -14.52 5.03
C THR A 363 8.28 -16.01 4.94
N ASP A 364 9.15 -16.81 5.56
CA ASP A 364 9.31 -18.24 5.27
C ASP A 364 8.12 -19.10 5.73
N GLY A 365 7.20 -19.38 4.80
CA GLY A 365 5.99 -20.15 5.06
C GLY A 365 4.72 -19.50 4.52
N SER A 366 4.82 -18.25 4.06
CA SER A 366 3.73 -17.56 3.38
C SER A 366 3.43 -18.16 1.99
N THR A 367 2.14 -18.28 1.65
CA THR A 367 1.67 -18.88 0.39
C THR A 367 1.76 -17.92 -0.81
N GLY A 368 2.91 -17.28 -1.03
CA GLY A 368 3.18 -16.43 -2.19
C GLY A 368 2.25 -15.21 -2.40
N VAL A 369 2.56 -14.40 -3.39
CA VAL A 369 1.71 -13.30 -3.88
C VAL A 369 0.55 -13.91 -4.68
N GLY A 370 -0.70 -13.56 -4.37
CA GLY A 370 -1.88 -14.07 -5.05
C GLY A 370 -2.84 -12.95 -5.44
N THR A 371 -3.22 -12.85 -6.71
CA THR A 371 -4.08 -11.78 -7.23
C THR A 371 -5.46 -12.30 -7.58
N TYR A 372 -6.49 -11.57 -7.18
CA TYR A 372 -7.86 -11.92 -7.55
C TYR A 372 -8.31 -11.00 -8.69
N ASN A 373 -8.31 -11.50 -9.93
CA ASN A 373 -8.90 -10.85 -11.11
C ASN A 373 -8.21 -9.56 -11.62
N GLY A 374 -6.92 -9.35 -11.34
CA GLY A 374 -6.16 -8.17 -11.77
C GLY A 374 -4.95 -8.51 -12.65
N ALA A 375 -4.71 -7.70 -13.70
CA ALA A 375 -3.46 -7.73 -14.46
C ALA A 375 -2.46 -6.77 -13.80
N GLN A 376 -1.64 -7.29 -12.90
CA GLN A 376 -0.61 -6.51 -12.21
C GLN A 376 0.62 -6.30 -13.07
N LYS A 377 1.36 -5.21 -12.78
CA LYS A 377 2.68 -4.97 -13.36
C LYS A 377 3.72 -4.76 -12.27
N TYR A 378 4.85 -5.45 -12.39
CA TYR A 378 6.02 -5.28 -11.56
C TYR A 378 7.17 -4.82 -12.44
N ILE A 379 7.87 -3.75 -12.07
CA ILE A 379 8.91 -3.12 -12.89
C ILE A 379 10.11 -2.85 -11.99
N ASN A 380 11.26 -3.44 -12.27
CA ASN A 380 12.47 -3.33 -11.46
C ASN A 380 12.28 -3.69 -9.98
N CYS A 381 11.33 -4.59 -9.68
CA CYS A 381 11.08 -5.01 -8.30
C CYS A 381 12.09 -6.09 -7.85
N ILE A 382 12.37 -6.12 -6.55
CA ILE A 382 13.15 -7.18 -5.90
C ILE A 382 12.23 -7.99 -5.00
N PHE A 383 12.19 -9.30 -5.21
CA PHE A 383 11.45 -10.26 -4.41
C PHE A 383 12.40 -10.95 -3.43
N LYS A 384 12.15 -10.89 -2.12
CA LYS A 384 13.06 -11.38 -1.06
C LYS A 384 12.42 -12.40 -0.13
N ALA A 385 13.25 -13.33 0.34
CA ALA A 385 12.96 -14.34 1.38
C ALA A 385 11.68 -15.16 1.14
N ASN A 386 11.71 -16.07 0.15
CA ASN A 386 10.62 -17.02 -0.04
C ASN A 386 11.12 -18.40 -0.45
N THR A 387 11.05 -19.31 0.50
CA THR A 387 11.33 -20.73 0.29
C THR A 387 10.23 -21.45 -0.52
N LEU A 388 9.01 -20.90 -0.62
CA LEU A 388 7.89 -21.54 -1.32
C LEU A 388 7.65 -21.02 -2.74
N GLY A 389 8.19 -19.87 -3.13
CA GLY A 389 8.02 -19.24 -4.46
C GLY A 389 6.92 -18.16 -4.52
N TYR A 390 7.15 -17.08 -5.30
CA TYR A 390 6.48 -15.79 -5.06
C TYR A 390 5.08 -15.62 -5.64
N PHE A 391 4.49 -16.58 -6.36
CA PHE A 391 3.27 -16.31 -7.10
C PHE A 391 2.36 -17.54 -7.24
N SER A 392 1.42 -17.72 -6.31
CA SER A 392 0.55 -18.91 -6.26
C SER A 392 -0.76 -18.74 -7.06
N MET A 393 -1.30 -17.52 -7.14
CA MET A 393 -2.64 -17.27 -7.68
C MET A 393 -2.71 -16.01 -8.56
N CYS A 394 -1.74 -15.79 -9.45
CA CYS A 394 -1.72 -14.51 -10.16
C CYS A 394 -1.58 -14.57 -11.68
N SER A 395 -2.08 -13.51 -12.29
CA SER A 395 -1.80 -13.08 -13.65
C SER A 395 -1.13 -11.72 -13.62
N GLY A 396 -0.24 -11.45 -14.56
CA GLY A 396 0.45 -10.16 -14.61
C GLY A 396 1.71 -10.20 -15.43
N GLU A 397 2.41 -9.07 -15.42
CA GLU A 397 3.65 -8.88 -16.13
C GLU A 397 4.73 -8.39 -15.16
N LEU A 398 5.89 -9.02 -15.19
CA LEU A 398 7.07 -8.60 -14.47
C LEU A 398 8.11 -8.15 -15.50
N PHE A 399 8.76 -7.03 -15.24
CA PHE A 399 9.76 -6.45 -16.11
C PHE A 399 11.02 -6.18 -15.29
N ASN A 400 12.12 -6.85 -15.65
CA ASN A 400 13.43 -6.63 -15.04
C ASN A 400 13.42 -6.83 -13.51
N CYS A 401 12.69 -7.84 -13.03
CA CYS A 401 12.58 -8.17 -11.61
C CYS A 401 13.67 -9.15 -11.17
N LEU A 402 14.15 -8.98 -9.94
CA LEU A 402 15.10 -9.87 -9.28
C LEU A 402 14.39 -10.73 -8.24
N PHE A 403 14.66 -12.04 -8.24
CA PHE A 403 14.18 -12.97 -7.22
C PHE A 403 15.37 -13.44 -6.36
N GLU A 404 15.36 -13.06 -5.09
CA GLU A 404 16.29 -13.55 -4.08
C GLU A 404 15.63 -14.77 -3.39
N GLY A 405 16.10 -15.98 -3.69
CA GLY A 405 15.59 -17.23 -3.13
C GLY A 405 15.88 -18.43 -4.02
N GLU A 406 15.57 -19.65 -3.54
CA GLU A 406 15.74 -20.88 -4.31
C GLU A 406 14.58 -21.12 -5.28
N ASN A 407 13.41 -20.54 -5.01
CA ASN A 407 12.20 -20.73 -5.79
C ASN A 407 11.68 -19.39 -6.33
N ASP A 408 11.70 -19.24 -7.65
CA ASP A 408 11.16 -18.04 -8.31
C ASP A 408 9.64 -17.98 -8.13
N ILE A 409 8.91 -19.04 -8.51
CA ILE A 409 7.44 -19.07 -8.57
C ILE A 409 6.90 -20.42 -8.12
N ASN A 410 5.98 -20.41 -7.16
CA ASN A 410 5.27 -21.62 -6.73
C ASN A 410 4.25 -22.03 -7.79
N HIS A 411 4.57 -23.07 -8.56
CA HIS A 411 3.68 -23.60 -9.61
C HIS A 411 2.74 -24.70 -9.09
N THR A 412 2.88 -25.14 -7.84
CA THR A 412 2.32 -26.42 -7.44
C THR A 412 0.81 -26.35 -7.16
N THR A 413 0.03 -26.96 -8.05
CA THR A 413 -1.25 -27.66 -7.78
C THR A 413 -2.54 -26.88 -7.49
N LEU A 414 -2.52 -25.55 -7.35
CA LEU A 414 -3.75 -24.80 -7.17
C LEU A 414 -4.34 -24.39 -8.53
N ASN A 415 -5.38 -25.11 -8.97
CA ASN A 415 -6.22 -24.93 -10.17
C ASN A 415 -6.90 -23.53 -10.33
N ILE A 416 -6.27 -22.45 -9.87
CA ILE A 416 -6.93 -21.15 -9.71
C ILE A 416 -6.46 -20.11 -10.75
N ARG A 417 -5.42 -20.39 -11.55
CA ARG A 417 -5.06 -19.49 -12.66
C ARG A 417 -6.07 -19.64 -13.79
N PRO A 418 -6.71 -18.55 -14.27
CA PRO A 418 -7.50 -18.61 -15.48
C PRO A 418 -6.65 -19.15 -16.62
N VAL A 419 -7.17 -20.12 -17.38
CA VAL A 419 -6.45 -20.80 -18.47
C VAL A 419 -5.79 -19.80 -19.44
N MET A 420 -6.40 -18.63 -19.61
CA MET A 420 -6.02 -17.56 -20.55
C MET A 420 -5.12 -16.47 -19.99
N SER A 421 -4.67 -16.57 -18.74
CA SER A 421 -3.97 -15.45 -18.08
C SER A 421 -2.63 -15.90 -17.50
N PRO A 422 -1.63 -16.15 -18.36
CA PRO A 422 -0.29 -16.49 -17.89
C PRO A 422 0.32 -15.34 -17.08
N LEU A 423 1.21 -15.71 -16.18
CA LEU A 423 2.14 -14.76 -15.56
C LEU A 423 3.37 -14.67 -16.45
N LYS A 424 3.77 -13.47 -16.87
CA LYS A 424 4.91 -13.26 -17.76
C LYS A 424 6.00 -12.48 -17.03
N SER A 425 7.24 -12.96 -17.09
CA SER A 425 8.42 -12.24 -16.62
C SER A 425 9.34 -11.98 -17.79
N PHE A 426 9.64 -10.71 -18.03
CA PHE A 426 10.57 -10.23 -19.03
C PHE A 426 11.88 -9.81 -18.35
N ASN A 427 13.02 -10.15 -18.95
CA ASN A 427 14.34 -9.97 -18.34
C ASN A 427 14.39 -10.49 -16.89
N HIS A 428 13.92 -11.72 -16.72
CA HIS A 428 13.82 -12.43 -15.45
C HIS A 428 15.18 -12.52 -14.76
N ASN A 429 15.20 -12.25 -13.45
CA ASN A 429 16.43 -12.11 -12.66
C ASN A 429 17.40 -11.04 -13.19
N GLN A 430 16.86 -10.00 -13.84
CA GLN A 430 17.61 -8.89 -14.43
C GLN A 430 18.64 -9.32 -15.49
N ILE A 431 18.39 -10.46 -16.13
CA ILE A 431 19.21 -10.95 -17.24
C ILE A 431 18.50 -10.62 -18.54
N GLU A 432 19.18 -9.91 -19.44
CA GLU A 432 18.63 -9.51 -20.73
C GLU A 432 18.09 -10.73 -21.51
N ASN A 433 16.89 -10.58 -22.08
CA ASN A 433 16.17 -11.59 -22.86
C ASN A 433 15.79 -12.89 -22.15
N ASN A 434 16.12 -13.05 -20.85
CA ASN A 434 15.65 -14.19 -20.06
C ASN A 434 14.15 -14.05 -19.79
N ASN A 435 13.30 -14.51 -20.72
CA ASN A 435 11.86 -14.40 -20.58
C ASN A 435 11.27 -15.72 -20.08
N ARG A 436 10.29 -15.62 -19.18
CA ARG A 436 9.59 -16.76 -18.62
C ARG A 436 8.09 -16.53 -18.58
N GLU A 437 7.30 -17.55 -18.88
CA GLU A 437 5.84 -17.50 -18.79
C GLU A 437 5.32 -18.72 -18.03
N TRP A 438 4.40 -18.53 -17.08
CA TRP A 438 3.84 -19.62 -16.28
C TRP A 438 2.35 -19.76 -16.58
N HIS A 439 1.98 -20.96 -17.04
CA HIS A 439 0.63 -21.38 -17.43
C HIS A 439 0.09 -22.41 -16.44
N ASN A 440 -1.19 -22.75 -16.54
CA ASN A 440 -1.76 -23.85 -15.74
C ASN A 440 -1.14 -25.21 -16.11
N GLY A 441 -0.71 -25.38 -17.37
CA GLY A 441 -0.09 -26.62 -17.85
C GLY A 441 1.41 -26.77 -17.63
N GLY A 442 2.08 -25.76 -17.09
CA GLY A 442 3.55 -25.72 -17.00
C GLY A 442 4.10 -24.32 -17.26
N ARG A 443 5.26 -24.22 -17.91
CA ARG A 443 5.93 -22.93 -18.19
C ARG A 443 6.67 -22.87 -19.51
N ILE A 444 6.99 -21.66 -19.96
CA ILE A 444 7.84 -21.35 -21.10
C ILE A 444 9.07 -20.62 -20.59
N GLU A 445 10.24 -20.98 -21.08
CA GLU A 445 11.51 -20.31 -20.79
C GLU A 445 12.25 -20.00 -22.10
N THR A 446 12.89 -18.85 -22.21
CA THR A 446 13.84 -18.60 -23.31
C THR A 446 15.08 -19.48 -23.13
N GLU A 447 15.56 -20.05 -24.23
CA GLU A 447 16.71 -20.93 -24.22
C GLU A 447 18.03 -20.14 -24.13
N LEU A 448 18.95 -20.64 -23.31
CA LEU A 448 20.31 -20.14 -23.20
C LEU A 448 21.19 -20.83 -24.26
N VAL A 449 21.64 -20.07 -25.26
CA VAL A 449 22.52 -20.55 -26.33
C VAL A 449 23.81 -19.75 -26.31
N ASN A 450 24.94 -20.42 -26.10
CA ASN A 450 26.26 -19.78 -26.02
C ASN A 450 26.29 -18.60 -25.03
N GLU A 451 25.80 -18.82 -23.81
CA GLU A 451 25.76 -17.82 -22.73
C GLU A 451 24.81 -16.63 -22.97
N ALA A 452 24.03 -16.63 -24.05
CA ALA A 452 23.03 -15.61 -24.33
C ALA A 452 21.62 -16.20 -24.42
N TYR A 453 20.63 -15.53 -23.82
CA TYR A 453 19.23 -15.90 -24.00
C TYR A 453 18.73 -15.42 -25.36
N ILE A 454 18.15 -16.34 -26.14
CA ILE A 454 17.64 -16.06 -27.48
C ILE A 454 16.11 -16.00 -27.44
N PRO A 455 15.47 -14.81 -27.58
CA PRO A 455 14.02 -14.65 -27.43
C PRO A 455 13.18 -15.58 -28.30
N SER A 456 13.68 -15.92 -29.49
CA SER A 456 12.98 -16.74 -30.46
C SER A 456 13.09 -18.25 -30.19
N LYS A 457 14.01 -18.68 -29.31
CA LYS A 457 14.17 -20.08 -28.94
C LYS A 457 13.55 -20.32 -27.57
N LEU A 458 12.47 -21.07 -27.55
CA LEU A 458 11.62 -21.24 -26.39
C LEU A 458 11.63 -22.71 -25.96
N LYS A 459 11.71 -22.95 -24.66
CA LYS A 459 11.52 -24.26 -24.05
C LYS A 459 10.18 -24.28 -23.34
N PHE A 460 9.26 -25.09 -23.86
CA PHE A 460 7.96 -25.38 -23.25
C PHE A 460 8.14 -26.57 -22.31
N ILE A 461 7.95 -26.33 -21.02
CA ILE A 461 8.07 -27.34 -19.96
C ILE A 461 6.64 -27.68 -19.53
N CYS A 462 6.14 -28.80 -20.02
CA CYS A 462 4.78 -29.27 -19.81
C CYS A 462 4.72 -30.17 -18.57
N GLU A 463 3.96 -29.74 -17.57
CA GLU A 463 3.85 -30.35 -16.25
C GLU A 463 2.44 -30.92 -16.01
N SER A 464 1.55 -30.80 -16.99
CA SER A 464 0.18 -31.32 -16.94
C SER A 464 -0.20 -32.08 -18.20
N ALA A 465 -0.73 -33.29 -18.00
CA ALA A 465 -1.28 -34.10 -19.09
C ALA A 465 -2.55 -33.49 -19.72
N THR A 466 -3.26 -32.61 -19.01
CA THR A 466 -4.58 -32.10 -19.43
C THR A 466 -4.63 -30.59 -19.58
N ALA A 467 -3.74 -29.83 -18.95
CA ALA A 467 -3.66 -28.39 -19.13
C ALA A 467 -2.51 -28.04 -20.10
N PRO A 468 -2.73 -27.14 -21.07
CA PRO A 468 -1.70 -26.79 -22.03
C PRO A 468 -0.74 -25.71 -21.53
N VAL A 469 0.43 -25.66 -22.16
CA VAL A 469 1.37 -24.53 -22.20
C VAL A 469 1.31 -23.94 -23.60
N PHE A 470 1.18 -22.62 -23.74
CA PHE A 470 0.97 -22.02 -25.05
C PHE A 470 1.56 -20.62 -25.16
N LYS A 471 1.96 -20.22 -26.37
CA LYS A 471 2.42 -18.87 -26.68
C LYS A 471 1.56 -18.27 -27.77
N ASP A 472 0.97 -17.11 -27.47
CA ASP A 472 0.13 -16.36 -28.39
C ASP A 472 0.89 -15.19 -29.02
N TYR A 473 0.70 -15.03 -30.33
CA TYR A 473 1.17 -13.91 -31.13
C TYR A 473 -0.04 -13.24 -31.79
N LEU A 474 -0.16 -11.92 -31.65
CA LEU A 474 -1.20 -11.16 -32.35
C LEU A 474 -0.74 -10.90 -33.78
N ILE A 475 -1.36 -11.54 -34.75
CA ILE A 475 -1.01 -11.40 -36.18
C ILE A 475 -2.06 -10.57 -36.92
N MET A 476 -1.62 -9.80 -37.91
CA MET A 476 -2.52 -9.14 -38.86
C MET A 476 -2.55 -9.95 -40.15
N VAL A 477 -3.73 -10.44 -40.52
CA VAL A 477 -3.92 -11.17 -41.77
C VAL A 477 -4.60 -10.25 -42.79
N PRO A 478 -3.96 -9.93 -43.93
CA PRO A 478 -4.56 -9.13 -44.98
C PRO A 478 -5.69 -9.89 -45.71
N ALA A 479 -6.57 -9.14 -46.38
CA ALA A 479 -7.56 -9.75 -47.26
C ALA A 479 -6.91 -10.38 -48.50
N ASN A 480 -7.36 -11.58 -48.85
CA ASN A 480 -6.98 -12.36 -50.03
C ASN A 480 -5.46 -12.53 -50.16
N ARG A 481 -4.77 -12.67 -49.02
CA ARG A 481 -3.35 -12.99 -48.95
C ARG A 481 -3.15 -14.13 -47.96
N GLU A 482 -2.39 -15.11 -48.40
CA GLU A 482 -1.99 -16.24 -47.59
C GLU A 482 -0.84 -15.80 -46.65
N VAL A 483 -0.99 -16.08 -45.35
CA VAL A 483 0.08 -15.94 -44.37
C VAL A 483 0.63 -17.32 -44.02
N LYS A 484 1.96 -17.42 -43.86
CA LYS A 484 2.67 -18.67 -43.55
C LYS A 484 3.57 -18.47 -42.34
N PHE A 485 3.48 -19.39 -41.39
CA PHE A 485 4.32 -19.41 -40.20
C PHE A 485 4.91 -20.80 -40.01
N PRO A 486 6.18 -21.03 -40.40
CA PRO A 486 6.91 -22.24 -40.02
C PRO A 486 7.48 -22.08 -38.61
N ILE A 487 7.59 -23.15 -37.84
CA ILE A 487 8.39 -23.22 -36.60
C ILE A 487 9.19 -24.52 -36.61
N GLY A 488 10.38 -24.51 -36.01
CA GLY A 488 11.12 -25.73 -35.69
C GLY A 488 10.74 -26.22 -34.29
N LEU A 489 10.62 -27.53 -34.07
CA LEU A 489 10.42 -28.08 -32.73
C LEU A 489 11.07 -29.45 -32.52
N ILE A 490 11.49 -29.69 -31.28
CA ILE A 490 12.05 -30.97 -30.80
C ILE A 490 11.33 -31.34 -29.49
N LYS A 491 10.78 -32.55 -29.42
CA LYS A 491 10.14 -33.09 -28.21
C LYS A 491 11.10 -34.02 -27.48
N ASP A 492 11.10 -34.01 -26.15
CA ASP A 492 11.84 -35.01 -25.36
C ASP A 492 11.09 -36.35 -25.24
N THR A 493 9.77 -36.34 -25.42
CA THR A 493 8.91 -37.53 -25.51
C THR A 493 7.87 -37.38 -26.62
N ALA A 494 7.53 -38.50 -27.25
CA ALA A 494 6.56 -38.56 -28.35
C ALA A 494 5.12 -38.28 -27.89
N ASP A 495 4.83 -38.39 -26.59
CA ASP A 495 3.49 -38.25 -26.02
C ASP A 495 3.02 -36.79 -25.88
N ILE A 496 3.91 -35.81 -26.10
CA ILE A 496 3.52 -34.40 -26.06
C ILE A 496 2.81 -34.01 -27.36
N ILE A 497 1.59 -33.49 -27.22
CA ILE A 497 0.82 -32.90 -28.31
C ILE A 497 1.37 -31.51 -28.56
N CYS A 498 1.87 -31.25 -29.76
CA CYS A 498 2.27 -29.92 -30.21
C CYS A 498 1.43 -29.48 -31.40
N LYS A 499 0.90 -28.26 -31.37
CA LYS A 499 0.06 -27.70 -32.42
C LYS A 499 0.44 -26.25 -32.71
N LEU A 500 0.19 -25.84 -33.95
CA LEU A 500 0.18 -24.44 -34.37
C LEU A 500 -1.25 -24.12 -34.80
N GLN A 501 -1.84 -23.06 -34.24
CA GLN A 501 -3.25 -22.72 -34.44
C GLN A 501 -3.41 -21.27 -34.87
N VAL A 502 -4.34 -20.99 -35.78
CA VAL A 502 -4.83 -19.64 -36.08
C VAL A 502 -6.23 -19.50 -35.51
N ILE A 503 -6.44 -18.54 -34.61
CA ILE A 503 -7.65 -18.41 -33.78
C ILE A 503 -8.24 -17.02 -33.95
N GLU A 504 -9.56 -16.96 -34.07
CA GLU A 504 -10.32 -15.71 -33.96
C GLU A 504 -10.43 -15.34 -32.47
N PRO A 505 -10.05 -14.11 -32.03
CA PRO A 505 -9.98 -13.78 -30.60
C PRO A 505 -11.28 -14.01 -29.81
N ASN A 506 -12.44 -13.87 -30.46
CA ASN A 506 -13.76 -14.06 -29.84
C ASN A 506 -14.24 -15.53 -29.87
N SER A 507 -13.44 -16.44 -30.45
CA SER A 507 -13.77 -17.86 -30.60
C SER A 507 -12.57 -18.72 -30.20
N ASP A 508 -12.00 -18.44 -29.03
CA ASP A 508 -10.81 -19.13 -28.53
C ASP A 508 -11.18 -20.50 -27.92
N PRO A 509 -10.64 -21.62 -28.44
CA PRO A 509 -10.90 -22.96 -27.90
C PRO A 509 -10.49 -23.17 -26.45
N LEU A 510 -9.60 -22.33 -25.90
CA LEU A 510 -9.24 -22.37 -24.47
C LEU A 510 -10.27 -21.67 -23.57
N ILE A 511 -11.13 -20.82 -24.13
CA ILE A 511 -12.25 -20.18 -23.42
C ILE A 511 -13.49 -21.08 -23.49
N ASP A 512 -13.79 -21.61 -24.67
CA ASP A 512 -14.91 -22.53 -24.90
C ASP A 512 -14.46 -23.61 -25.87
N SER A 513 -14.45 -24.86 -25.40
CA SER A 513 -13.97 -26.01 -26.16
C SER A 513 -14.85 -26.37 -27.38
N SER A 514 -16.03 -25.75 -27.52
CA SER A 514 -16.86 -25.86 -28.73
C SER A 514 -16.35 -25.00 -29.88
N PHE A 515 -15.50 -24.00 -29.61
CA PHE A 515 -14.84 -23.24 -30.66
C PHE A 515 -13.74 -24.05 -31.32
N VAL A 516 -13.55 -23.81 -32.62
CA VAL A 516 -12.56 -24.50 -33.46
C VAL A 516 -11.60 -23.45 -34.02
N PRO A 517 -10.28 -23.71 -34.03
CA PRO A 517 -9.33 -22.85 -34.73
C PRO A 517 -9.72 -22.66 -36.20
N LEU A 518 -9.44 -21.48 -36.75
CA LEU A 518 -9.61 -21.18 -38.18
C LEU A 518 -8.69 -22.04 -39.05
N ALA A 519 -7.51 -22.38 -38.52
CA ALA A 519 -6.59 -23.37 -39.07
C ALA A 519 -5.80 -24.02 -37.94
N GLU A 520 -5.40 -25.29 -38.12
CA GLU A 520 -4.59 -26.04 -37.17
C GLU A 520 -3.60 -26.94 -37.92
N SER A 521 -2.38 -27.03 -37.40
CA SER A 521 -1.35 -27.98 -37.82
C SER A 521 -0.81 -28.68 -36.58
N ALA A 522 -0.57 -29.99 -36.66
CA ALA A 522 -0.12 -30.80 -35.52
C ALA A 522 1.21 -31.49 -35.85
N ALA A 523 2.12 -31.47 -34.89
CA ALA A 523 3.40 -32.18 -34.99
C ALA A 523 3.20 -33.70 -34.89
N GLU A 524 4.06 -34.47 -35.53
CA GLU A 524 4.07 -35.93 -35.44
C GLU A 524 4.42 -36.40 -34.01
N ASN A 525 3.96 -37.59 -33.64
CA ASN A 525 4.31 -38.24 -32.36
C ASN A 525 5.74 -38.81 -32.44
N SER A 526 6.72 -37.92 -32.53
CA SER A 526 8.14 -38.24 -32.69
C SER A 526 9.00 -37.29 -31.85
N ILE A 527 10.19 -37.79 -31.47
CA ILE A 527 11.22 -37.02 -30.73
C ILE A 527 12.31 -36.46 -31.65
N VAL A 528 12.19 -36.68 -32.97
CA VAL A 528 13.11 -36.10 -33.96
C VAL A 528 12.75 -34.64 -34.20
N ASP A 529 13.70 -33.89 -34.76
CA ASP A 529 13.52 -32.52 -35.20
C ASP A 529 12.43 -32.41 -36.27
N GLN A 530 11.55 -31.43 -36.13
CA GLN A 530 10.35 -31.28 -36.93
C GLN A 530 10.14 -29.82 -37.34
N ASP A 531 9.83 -29.61 -38.62
CA ASP A 531 9.33 -28.34 -39.13
C ASP A 531 7.79 -28.37 -39.14
N LEU A 532 7.16 -27.58 -38.26
CA LEU A 532 5.72 -27.44 -38.21
C LEU A 532 5.30 -26.12 -38.87
N GLY A 533 4.53 -26.20 -39.95
CA GLY A 533 4.01 -25.02 -40.66
C GLY A 533 2.50 -24.90 -40.56
N ILE A 534 2.00 -23.66 -40.55
CA ILE A 534 0.59 -23.33 -40.78
C ILE A 534 0.45 -22.31 -41.90
N HIS A 535 -0.62 -22.45 -42.69
CA HIS A 535 -1.03 -21.48 -43.70
C HIS A 535 -2.49 -21.08 -43.46
N TYR A 536 -2.80 -19.81 -43.71
CA TYR A 536 -4.15 -19.29 -43.59
C TYR A 536 -4.38 -18.12 -44.54
N GLU A 537 -5.54 -18.07 -45.18
CA GLU A 537 -5.98 -16.95 -46.01
C GLU A 537 -7.32 -16.45 -45.49
N SER A 538 -7.43 -15.12 -45.31
CA SER A 538 -8.68 -14.48 -44.95
C SER A 538 -9.22 -13.68 -46.13
N THR A 539 -10.53 -13.71 -46.36
CA THR A 539 -11.18 -12.86 -47.38
C THR A 539 -11.28 -11.39 -46.97
N VAL A 540 -11.06 -11.09 -45.68
CA VAL A 540 -11.13 -9.73 -45.10
C VAL A 540 -9.89 -9.48 -44.23
N PRO A 541 -9.43 -8.22 -44.10
CA PRO A 541 -8.31 -7.94 -43.21
C PRO A 541 -8.79 -8.05 -41.76
N ARG A 542 -8.09 -8.80 -40.92
CA ARG A 542 -8.42 -8.92 -39.48
C ARG A 542 -7.21 -9.28 -38.64
N GLN A 543 -7.33 -8.95 -37.35
CA GLN A 543 -6.38 -9.34 -36.32
C GLN A 543 -6.76 -10.73 -35.79
N LEU A 544 -5.80 -11.66 -35.78
CA LEU A 544 -5.98 -13.04 -35.30
C LEU A 544 -4.92 -13.38 -34.25
N ILE A 545 -5.11 -14.51 -33.57
CA ILE A 545 -4.12 -15.10 -32.68
C ILE A 545 -3.42 -16.26 -33.41
N LEU A 546 -2.11 -16.21 -33.53
CA LEU A 546 -1.28 -17.37 -33.85
C LEU A 546 -0.81 -17.97 -32.53
N ARG A 547 -1.18 -19.22 -32.26
CA ARG A 547 -0.86 -19.93 -31.02
C ARG A 547 0.06 -21.11 -31.27
N VAL A 548 1.21 -21.12 -30.60
CA VAL A 548 2.01 -22.33 -30.40
C VAL A 548 1.47 -23.02 -29.15
N PHE A 549 1.04 -24.28 -29.26
CA PHE A 549 0.37 -25.03 -28.21
C PHE A 549 1.12 -26.33 -27.91
N CYS A 550 1.36 -26.62 -26.63
CA CYS A 550 1.94 -27.87 -26.16
C CYS A 550 1.12 -28.43 -24.98
N GLN A 551 0.85 -29.73 -24.97
CA GLN A 551 0.10 -30.41 -23.89
C GLN A 551 0.64 -31.82 -23.67
N GLY A 552 0.93 -32.20 -22.42
CA GLY A 552 1.55 -33.47 -22.07
C GLY A 552 2.50 -33.36 -20.88
N LEU A 553 3.32 -34.38 -20.64
CA LEU A 553 4.38 -34.36 -19.64
C LEU A 553 5.74 -34.43 -20.31
N GLY A 554 6.59 -33.42 -20.10
CA GLY A 554 7.94 -33.34 -20.67
C GLY A 554 8.26 -31.96 -21.25
N ASN A 555 9.26 -31.89 -22.11
CA ASN A 555 9.81 -30.65 -22.65
C ASN A 555 9.73 -30.62 -24.19
N VAL A 556 9.49 -29.42 -24.72
CA VAL A 556 9.55 -29.13 -26.15
C VAL A 556 10.40 -27.89 -26.37
N THR A 557 11.47 -28.00 -27.15
CA THR A 557 12.20 -26.83 -27.65
C THR A 557 11.53 -26.38 -28.94
N VAL A 558 11.29 -25.07 -29.09
CA VAL A 558 10.60 -24.46 -30.22
C VAL A 558 11.39 -23.26 -30.73
N ASP A 559 11.69 -23.22 -32.03
CA ASP A 559 12.27 -22.06 -32.70
C ASP A 559 11.16 -21.27 -33.42
N THR A 560 10.92 -20.06 -32.93
CA THR A 560 9.91 -19.11 -33.39
C THR A 560 10.50 -17.92 -34.16
N SER A 561 11.77 -17.99 -34.56
CA SER A 561 12.49 -16.88 -35.21
C SER A 561 11.82 -16.39 -36.49
N SER A 562 11.22 -17.29 -37.26
CA SER A 562 10.38 -16.99 -38.42
C SER A 562 9.18 -16.10 -38.07
N ILE A 563 8.46 -16.43 -36.98
CA ILE A 563 7.33 -15.65 -36.49
C ILE A 563 7.82 -14.26 -36.07
N ASP A 564 8.87 -14.20 -35.27
CA ASP A 564 9.43 -12.94 -34.77
C ASP A 564 9.90 -12.03 -35.93
N ASN A 565 10.53 -12.60 -36.95
CA ASN A 565 10.97 -11.87 -38.15
C ASN A 565 9.80 -11.26 -38.92
N VAL A 566 8.72 -12.02 -39.11
CA VAL A 566 7.49 -11.55 -39.76
C VAL A 566 6.86 -10.43 -38.93
N MET A 567 6.81 -10.60 -37.61
CA MET A 567 6.23 -9.62 -36.68
C MET A 567 7.03 -8.31 -36.62
N ALA A 568 8.36 -8.37 -36.76
CA ALA A 568 9.22 -7.17 -36.81
C ALA A 568 9.11 -6.41 -38.14
N HIS A 569 8.69 -7.06 -39.23
CA HIS A 569 8.61 -6.48 -40.58
C HIS A 569 7.24 -6.70 -41.23
N PRO A 570 6.16 -6.09 -40.69
CA PRO A 570 4.79 -6.35 -41.13
C PRO A 570 4.47 -5.91 -42.57
N VAL A 571 5.43 -5.34 -43.30
CA VAL A 571 5.21 -4.72 -44.64
C VAL A 571 5.54 -5.68 -45.80
N ASN A 572 6.07 -6.87 -45.53
CA ASN A 572 6.50 -7.83 -46.57
C ASN A 572 5.61 -9.08 -46.66
N TYR A 573 4.28 -8.91 -46.59
CA TYR A 573 3.30 -9.96 -46.90
C TYR A 573 3.00 -10.07 -48.39
#